data_AF-A0A1V3NMI1-F1
#
_entry.id   AF-A0A1V3NMI1-F1
#
_cell.length_a   1.000
_cell.length_b   1.000
_cell.length_c   1.000
_cell.angle_alpha   90.00
_cell.angle_beta   90.00
_cell.angle_gamma   90.00
#
_symmetry.space_group_name_H-M   'P 1'
#
loop_
_entity.id
_entity.type
_entity.pdbx_description
1 polymer ?
#
loop_
_entity_poly.entity_id
_entity_poly.type
_entity_poly.pdbx_seq_one_letter_code
_entity_poly.pdbx_strand_id
1 'polypeptide(L)'
;MNEPLMLAAAGLVVLLALGGGVAAWWAVAHVRRLQRRIMIQETALLSLRGALSAVCSGEMATDKRQAEVERRLRQLAEQQETLLMRDPEQGPYQHAMRMAVQGASREDLMKACGLTRGEADLLLALHGTHEKDEG
;
A
#
# COMPACT_ATOMS: atom_id res chain seq x y z
N MET A 1 -10.28 91.02 32.14
CA MET A 1 -9.31 90.18 32.90
C MET A 1 -9.53 88.67 32.64
N ASN A 2 -9.85 88.26 31.42
CA ASN A 2 -10.40 86.92 31.12
C ASN A 2 -9.89 86.30 29.81
N GLU A 3 -9.15 87.07 28.99
CA GLU A 3 -8.42 86.59 27.80
C GLU A 3 -7.47 85.39 28.06
N PRO A 4 -6.61 85.37 29.11
CA PRO A 4 -5.68 84.25 29.30
C PRO A 4 -6.39 82.95 29.73
N LEU A 5 -7.56 83.05 30.38
CA LEU A 5 -8.32 81.90 30.87
C LEU A 5 -9.05 81.18 29.71
N MET A 6 -9.49 81.93 28.70
CA MET A 6 -10.10 81.35 27.49
C MET A 6 -9.09 80.58 26.62
N LEU A 7 -7.86 81.09 26.46
CA LEU A 7 -6.81 80.38 25.74
C LEU A 7 -6.40 79.07 26.42
N ALA A 8 -6.31 79.08 27.76
CA ALA A 8 -6.01 77.88 28.54
C ALA A 8 -7.12 76.81 28.40
N ALA A 9 -8.39 77.22 28.45
CA ALA A 9 -9.52 76.31 28.27
C ALA A 9 -9.56 75.71 26.86
N ALA A 10 -9.34 76.53 25.82
CA ALA A 10 -9.27 76.06 24.43
C ALA A 10 -8.13 75.06 24.22
N GLY A 11 -6.93 75.32 24.78
CA GLY A 11 -5.80 74.40 24.71
C GLY A 11 -6.09 73.04 25.36
N LEU A 12 -6.81 73.03 26.49
CA LEU A 12 -7.17 71.81 27.20
C LEU A 12 -8.18 70.96 26.40
N VAL A 13 -9.15 71.59 25.74
CA VAL A 13 -10.10 70.91 24.85
C VAL A 13 -9.39 70.28 23.65
N VAL A 14 -8.45 71.01 23.04
CA VAL A 14 -7.65 70.48 21.92
C VAL A 14 -6.79 69.29 22.36
N LEU A 15 -6.16 69.37 23.53
CA LEU A 15 -5.37 68.26 24.10
C LEU A 15 -6.23 67.00 24.35
N LEU A 16 -7.43 67.16 24.91
CA LEU A 16 -8.35 66.05 25.15
C LEU A 16 -8.84 65.42 23.83
N ALA A 17 -9.17 66.25 22.83
CA ALA A 17 -9.60 65.77 21.51
C ALA A 17 -8.48 64.98 20.81
N LEU A 18 -7.25 65.49 20.84
CA LEU A 18 -6.08 64.81 20.26
C LEU A 18 -5.76 63.51 21.02
N GLY A 19 -5.82 63.52 22.35
CA GLY A 19 -5.61 62.34 23.18
C GLY A 19 -6.62 61.23 22.89
N GLY A 20 -7.91 61.59 22.76
CA GLY A 20 -8.97 60.66 22.38
C GLY A 20 -8.76 60.05 20.98
N GLY A 21 -8.33 60.87 20.01
CA GLY A 21 -8.00 60.42 18.67
C GLY A 21 -6.85 59.42 18.63
N VAL A 22 -5.77 59.70 19.37
CA VAL A 22 -4.61 58.80 19.48
C VAL A 22 -4.99 57.50 20.18
N ALA A 23 -5.77 57.55 21.26
CA ALA A 23 -6.25 56.36 21.96
C ALA A 23 -7.14 55.48 21.07
N ALA A 24 -8.07 56.09 20.34
CA ALA A 24 -8.92 55.37 19.38
C ALA A 24 -8.10 54.75 18.24
N TRP A 25 -7.14 55.50 17.68
CA TRP A 25 -6.24 54.97 16.65
C TRP A 25 -5.39 53.81 17.16
N TRP A 26 -4.86 53.91 18.38
CA TRP A 26 -4.08 52.85 19.02
C TRP A 26 -4.94 51.60 19.28
N ALA A 27 -6.16 51.77 19.80
CA ALA A 27 -7.10 50.67 20.01
C ALA A 27 -7.46 49.96 18.69
N VAL A 28 -7.76 50.71 17.63
CA VAL A 28 -8.03 50.14 16.29
C VAL A 28 -6.81 49.43 15.73
N ALA A 29 -5.62 50.02 15.86
CA ALA A 29 -4.38 49.38 15.42
C ALA A 29 -4.09 48.10 16.23
N HIS A 30 -4.39 48.10 17.53
CA HIS A 30 -4.21 46.95 18.42
C HIS A 30 -5.17 45.81 18.06
N VAL A 31 -6.47 46.12 17.87
CA VAL A 31 -7.49 45.16 17.44
C VAL A 31 -7.14 44.57 16.06
N ARG A 32 -6.71 45.40 15.10
CA ARG A 32 -6.28 44.92 13.77
C ARG A 32 -5.07 43.98 13.87
N ARG A 33 -4.12 44.24 14.77
CA ARG A 33 -2.97 43.35 15.00
C ARG A 33 -3.40 42.01 15.58
N LEU A 34 -4.34 42.00 16.53
CA LEU A 34 -4.90 40.77 17.11
C LEU A 34 -5.66 39.96 16.07
N GLN A 35 -6.52 40.60 15.28
CA GLN A 35 -7.27 39.93 14.21
C GLN A 35 -6.35 39.27 13.19
N ARG A 36 -5.24 39.92 12.81
CA ARG A 36 -4.23 39.31 11.93
C ARG A 36 -3.61 38.06 12.56
N ARG A 37 -3.30 38.09 13.87
CA ARG A 37 -2.74 36.92 14.57
C ARG A 37 -3.73 35.76 14.61
N ILE A 38 -5.00 36.04 14.89
CA ILE A 38 -6.07 35.02 14.90
C ILE A 38 -6.20 34.39 13.51
N MET A 39 -6.26 35.20 12.46
CA MET A 39 -6.38 34.70 11.08
C MET A 39 -5.20 33.80 10.68
N ILE A 40 -3.97 34.16 11.07
CA ILE A 40 -2.78 33.34 10.79
C ILE A 40 -2.80 32.04 11.62
N GLN A 41 -3.28 32.07 12.85
CA GLN A 41 -3.41 30.86 13.67
C GLN A 41 -4.49 29.92 13.12
N GLU A 42 -5.62 30.45 12.66
CA GLU A 42 -6.68 29.64 12.05
C GLU A 42 -6.19 28.97 10.77
N THR A 43 -5.48 29.68 9.89
CA THR A 43 -4.95 29.07 8.66
C THR A 43 -3.90 27.99 8.95
N ALA A 44 -3.04 28.19 9.94
CA ALA A 44 -2.08 27.17 10.38
C ALA A 44 -2.77 25.94 11.00
N LEU A 45 -3.85 26.13 11.76
CA LEU A 45 -4.65 25.03 12.30
C LEU A 45 -5.37 24.25 11.20
N LEU A 46 -5.96 24.94 10.22
CA LEU A 46 -6.61 24.30 9.08
C LEU A 46 -5.60 23.51 8.25
N SER A 47 -4.41 24.07 7.98
CA SER A 47 -3.39 23.37 7.20
C SER A 47 -2.85 22.14 7.92
N LEU A 48 -2.59 22.23 9.24
CA LEU A 48 -2.17 21.10 10.05
C LEU A 48 -3.23 20.00 10.09
N ARG A 49 -4.51 20.37 10.24
CA ARG A 49 -5.63 19.43 10.22
C ARG A 49 -5.78 18.77 8.84
N GLY A 50 -5.53 19.52 7.77
CA GLY A 50 -5.49 19.00 6.40
C GLY A 50 -4.36 17.98 6.21
N ALA A 51 -3.15 18.31 6.69
CA ALA A 51 -1.99 17.41 6.64
C ALA A 51 -2.23 16.13 7.45
N LEU A 52 -2.76 16.22 8.67
CA LEU A 52 -3.13 15.06 9.48
C LEU A 52 -4.19 14.19 8.78
N SER A 53 -5.21 14.80 8.19
CA SER A 53 -6.23 14.06 7.42
C SER A 53 -5.63 13.32 6.22
N ALA A 54 -4.65 13.93 5.54
CA ALA A 54 -3.91 13.30 4.44
C ALA A 54 -3.01 12.15 4.89
N VAL A 55 -2.39 12.28 6.07
CA VAL A 55 -1.57 11.20 6.65
C VAL A 55 -2.47 10.04 7.09
N CYS A 56 -3.57 10.30 7.80
CA CYS A 56 -4.52 9.26 8.20
C CYS A 56 -5.16 8.54 7.00
N SER A 57 -5.46 9.26 5.91
CA SER A 57 -5.94 8.62 4.68
C SER A 57 -4.85 7.82 3.97
N GLY A 58 -3.59 8.26 4.07
CA GLY A 58 -2.42 7.51 3.64
C GLY A 58 -2.23 6.19 4.40
N GLU A 59 -2.39 6.20 5.73
CA GLU A 59 -2.31 4.99 6.56
C GLU A 59 -3.39 3.96 6.21
N MET A 60 -4.61 4.43 5.91
CA MET A 60 -5.69 3.55 5.43
C MET A 60 -5.40 2.95 4.05
N ALA A 61 -4.67 3.66 3.19
CA ALA A 61 -4.26 3.14 1.88
C ALA A 61 -3.15 2.10 2.01
N THR A 62 -2.24 2.25 2.99
CA THR A 62 -1.20 1.25 3.28
C THR A 62 -1.77 -0.03 3.88
N ASP A 63 -2.77 0.08 4.76
CA ASP A 63 -3.43 -1.09 5.37
C ASP A 63 -4.12 -1.97 4.33
N LYS A 64 -4.81 -1.36 3.36
CA LYS A 64 -5.42 -2.09 2.23
C LYS A 64 -4.39 -2.83 1.36
N ARG A 65 -3.24 -2.20 1.10
CA ARG A 65 -2.16 -2.84 0.33
C ARG A 65 -1.55 -4.00 1.10
N GLN A 66 -1.38 -3.86 2.42
CA GLN A 66 -0.87 -4.93 3.26
C GLN A 66 -1.85 -6.11 3.30
N ALA A 67 -3.14 -5.87 3.48
CA ALA A 67 -4.17 -6.91 3.45
C ALA A 67 -4.24 -7.62 2.08
N GLU A 68 -4.06 -6.89 0.97
CA GLU A 68 -4.00 -7.49 -0.36
C GLU A 68 -2.76 -8.38 -0.54
N VAL A 69 -1.59 -7.93 -0.08
CA VAL A 69 -0.36 -8.72 -0.12
C VAL A 69 -0.48 -9.98 0.73
N GLU A 70 -1.01 -9.88 1.95
CA GLU A 70 -1.28 -11.04 2.82
C GLU A 70 -2.27 -12.02 2.19
N ARG A 71 -3.29 -11.52 1.47
CA ARG A 71 -4.23 -12.38 0.74
C ARG A 71 -3.55 -13.11 -0.41
N ARG A 72 -2.72 -12.41 -1.19
CA ARG A 72 -1.95 -13.03 -2.29
C ARG A 72 -0.95 -14.07 -1.77
N LEU A 73 -0.27 -13.78 -0.65
CA LEU A 73 0.63 -14.74 0.00
C LEU A 73 -0.11 -16.00 0.47
N ARG A 74 -1.28 -15.86 1.09
CA ARG A 74 -2.12 -17.02 1.46
C ARG A 74 -2.52 -17.86 0.25
N GLN A 75 -2.98 -17.21 -0.83
CA GLN A 75 -3.33 -17.91 -2.07
C GLN A 75 -2.14 -18.65 -2.68
N LEU A 76 -0.95 -18.05 -2.69
CA LEU A 76 0.27 -18.70 -3.17
C LEU A 76 0.68 -19.87 -2.27
N ALA A 77 0.53 -19.73 -0.96
CA ALA A 77 0.80 -20.82 -0.02
C ALA A 77 -0.14 -22.01 -0.23
N GLU A 78 -1.45 -21.76 -0.43
CA GLU A 78 -2.44 -22.80 -0.76
C GLU A 78 -2.13 -23.46 -2.12
N GLN A 79 -1.73 -22.68 -3.12
CA GLN A 79 -1.28 -23.21 -4.41
C GLN A 79 -0.02 -24.07 -4.28
N GLN A 80 0.92 -23.65 -3.43
CA GLN A 80 2.14 -24.41 -3.19
C GLN A 80 1.83 -25.69 -2.42
N GLU A 81 0.95 -25.65 -1.43
CA GLU A 81 0.50 -26.83 -0.69
C GLU A 81 -0.21 -27.82 -1.62
N THR A 82 -1.10 -27.34 -2.49
CA THR A 82 -1.76 -28.20 -3.49
C THR A 82 -0.77 -28.77 -4.51
N LEU A 83 0.28 -28.04 -4.90
CA LEU A 83 1.35 -28.57 -5.75
C LEU A 83 2.24 -29.58 -5.02
N LEU A 84 2.50 -29.39 -3.72
CA LEU A 84 3.25 -30.34 -2.89
C LEU A 84 2.44 -31.61 -2.59
N MET A 85 1.13 -31.48 -2.38
CA MET A 85 0.20 -32.62 -2.23
C MET A 85 -0.05 -33.34 -3.55
N ARG A 86 0.10 -32.64 -4.68
CA ARG A 86 0.08 -33.24 -6.02
C ARG A 86 1.41 -33.94 -6.23
N ASP A 87 1.53 -35.10 -5.61
CA ASP A 87 2.64 -36.02 -5.67
C ASP A 87 3.17 -36.13 -7.11
N PRO A 88 4.34 -35.53 -7.45
CA PRO A 88 4.94 -35.73 -8.77
C PRO A 88 5.32 -37.21 -8.98
N GLU A 89 5.31 -38.00 -7.89
CA GLU A 89 5.74 -39.39 -7.84
C GLU A 89 4.71 -40.45 -8.29
N GLN A 90 3.45 -40.03 -8.54
CA GLN A 90 2.35 -40.96 -8.88
C GLN A 90 1.73 -40.71 -10.26
N GLY A 91 2.38 -39.91 -11.10
CA GLY A 91 1.98 -39.81 -12.50
C GLY A 91 2.16 -41.15 -13.23
N PRO A 92 1.26 -41.51 -14.19
CA PRO A 92 1.36 -42.76 -14.96
C PRO A 92 2.74 -42.94 -15.64
N TYR A 93 3.44 -41.84 -15.96
CA TYR A 93 4.81 -41.87 -16.49
C TYR A 93 5.88 -42.37 -15.51
N GLN A 94 5.81 -42.03 -14.22
CA GLN A 94 6.77 -42.56 -13.25
C GLN A 94 6.56 -44.06 -13.01
N HIS A 95 5.29 -44.50 -13.00
CA HIS A 95 4.96 -45.91 -12.93
C HIS A 95 5.48 -46.66 -14.18
N ALA A 96 5.26 -46.11 -15.37
CA ALA A 96 5.80 -46.66 -16.61
C ALA A 96 7.33 -46.71 -16.64
N MET A 97 8.00 -45.66 -16.12
CA MET A 97 9.46 -45.62 -16.03
C MET A 97 10.01 -46.71 -15.10
N ARG A 98 9.37 -46.93 -13.93
CA ARG A 98 9.75 -48.04 -13.04
C ARG A 98 9.55 -49.41 -13.70
N MET A 99 8.43 -49.60 -14.41
CA MET A 99 8.18 -50.83 -15.17
C MET A 99 9.21 -51.03 -16.29
N ALA A 100 9.57 -49.98 -17.03
CA ALA A 100 10.58 -50.04 -18.08
C ALA A 100 11.98 -50.41 -17.54
N VAL A 101 12.38 -49.84 -16.40
CA VAL A 101 13.64 -50.18 -15.70
C VAL A 101 13.63 -51.63 -15.18
N GLN A 102 12.45 -52.17 -14.87
CA GLN A 102 12.25 -53.58 -14.48
C GLN A 102 12.18 -54.54 -15.68
N GLY A 103 12.33 -54.04 -16.92
CA GLY A 103 12.30 -54.87 -18.13
C GLY A 103 10.90 -55.16 -18.67
N ALA A 104 9.88 -54.38 -18.31
CA ALA A 104 8.54 -54.56 -18.86
C ALA A 104 8.52 -54.33 -20.39
N SER A 105 7.77 -55.16 -21.11
CA SER A 105 7.67 -55.06 -22.56
C SER A 105 6.88 -53.81 -22.99
N ARG A 106 7.07 -53.39 -24.24
CA ARG A 106 6.34 -52.26 -24.86
C ARG A 106 4.83 -52.42 -24.71
N GLU A 107 4.30 -53.60 -25.04
CA GLU A 107 2.89 -53.93 -24.94
C GLU A 107 2.35 -53.84 -23.50
N ASP A 108 3.17 -54.20 -22.51
CA ASP A 108 2.80 -54.10 -21.09
C ASP A 108 2.77 -52.65 -20.62
N LEU A 109 3.72 -51.83 -21.07
CA LEU A 109 3.72 -50.39 -20.80
C LEU A 109 2.51 -49.69 -21.43
N MET A 110 2.16 -50.05 -22.67
CA MET A 110 0.98 -49.52 -23.36
C MET A 110 -0.32 -49.89 -22.63
N LYS A 111 -0.46 -51.15 -22.19
CA LYS A 111 -1.67 -51.64 -21.52
C LYS A 111 -1.81 -51.15 -20.08
N ALA A 112 -0.73 -51.18 -19.30
CA ALA A 112 -0.76 -50.85 -17.88
C ALA A 112 -0.75 -49.34 -17.62
N CYS A 113 -0.05 -48.57 -18.47
CA CYS A 113 0.14 -47.13 -18.26
C CYS A 113 -0.60 -46.25 -19.30
N GLY A 114 -1.31 -46.86 -20.26
CA GLY A 114 -2.10 -46.14 -21.27
C GLY A 114 -1.26 -45.36 -22.28
N LEU A 115 0.01 -45.74 -22.47
CA LEU A 115 0.95 -45.06 -23.37
C LEU A 115 0.63 -45.37 -24.84
N THR A 116 0.87 -44.40 -25.71
CA THR A 116 0.91 -44.66 -27.15
C THR A 116 2.16 -45.47 -27.51
N ARG A 117 2.15 -46.16 -28.66
CA ARG A 117 3.28 -46.97 -29.11
C ARG A 117 4.58 -46.16 -29.18
N GLY A 118 4.51 -44.94 -29.71
CA GLY A 118 5.67 -44.05 -29.81
C GLY A 118 6.22 -43.61 -28.44
N GLU A 119 5.34 -43.41 -27.45
CA GLU A 119 5.74 -43.05 -26.09
C GLU A 119 6.38 -44.22 -25.35
N ALA A 120 5.85 -45.45 -25.52
CA ALA A 120 6.42 -46.66 -24.94
C ALA A 120 7.81 -46.98 -25.54
N ASP A 121 7.95 -46.87 -26.86
CA ASP A 121 9.22 -47.07 -27.56
C ASP A 121 10.28 -46.05 -27.10
N LEU A 122 9.91 -44.78 -26.93
CA LEU A 122 10.81 -43.74 -26.42
C LEU A 122 11.22 -43.99 -24.96
N LEU A 123 10.28 -44.42 -24.10
CA LEU A 123 10.55 -44.74 -22.69
C LEU A 123 11.52 -45.91 -22.55
N LEU A 124 11.34 -46.97 -23.34
CA LEU A 124 12.25 -48.12 -23.37
C LEU A 124 13.63 -47.74 -23.93
N ALA A 125 13.70 -46.88 -24.94
CA ALA A 125 14.98 -46.41 -25.47
C ALA A 125 15.78 -45.57 -24.46
N LEU A 126 15.08 -44.81 -23.59
CA LEU A 126 15.72 -43.91 -22.63
C LEU A 126 16.01 -44.57 -21.27
N HIS A 127 15.16 -45.50 -20.84
CA HIS A 127 15.19 -46.09 -19.48
C HIS A 127 15.08 -47.62 -19.46
N GLY A 128 14.75 -48.26 -20.58
CA GLY A 128 14.69 -49.72 -20.67
C GLY A 128 16.08 -50.31 -20.51
N THR A 129 16.20 -51.29 -19.63
CA THR A 129 17.37 -52.17 -19.62
C THR A 129 17.33 -52.98 -20.89
N HIS A 130 18.12 -52.57 -21.89
CA HIS A 130 18.21 -53.07 -23.27
C HIS A 130 17.93 -54.58 -23.41
N GLU A 131 16.65 -54.96 -23.51
CA GLU A 131 16.24 -56.32 -23.83
C GLU A 131 16.38 -56.47 -25.34
N LYS A 132 17.55 -56.99 -25.73
CA LYS A 132 17.78 -57.49 -27.08
C LYS A 132 16.77 -58.60 -27.35
N ASP A 133 15.77 -58.32 -28.16
CA ASP A 133 15.13 -59.35 -28.99
C ASP A 133 16.18 -59.86 -29.99
N GLU A 134 16.90 -60.91 -29.61
CA GLU A 134 17.40 -61.91 -30.53
C GLU A 134 16.27 -62.95 -30.71
N GLY A 135 15.72 -63.05 -31.93
CA GLY A 135 14.71 -64.06 -32.28
C GLY A 135 13.91 -63.69 -33.52
#